data_AF-A0A3D3HYY4-F1
#
_entry.id   AF-A0A3D3HYY4-F1
#
_cell.length_a   1.000
_cell.length_b   1.000
_cell.length_c   1.000
_cell.angle_alpha   90.00
_cell.angle_beta   90.00
_cell.angle_gamma   90.00
#
_symmetry.space_group_name_H-M   'P 1'
#
loop_
_entity.id
_entity.type
_entity.pdbx_description
1 polymer ?
#
loop_
_entity_poly.entity_id
_entity_poly.type
_entity_poly.pdbx_seq_one_letter_code
_entity_poly.pdbx_strand_id
1 'polypeptide(L)'
;MELILPFLSTLIETQLNSASLKLNEIMKVLTVSSIVLMSVTLIASIYGMNFKNMPELNHPWGYPIALLSMLLLAAGLILTFRRRGWL
;
A
#
# COMPACT_ATOMS: atom_id res chain seq x y z
N MET A 1 47.46 -7.65 -14.61
CA MET A 1 46.18 -7.88 -15.31
C MET A 1 45.14 -8.53 -14.39
N GLU A 2 45.54 -9.49 -13.54
CA GLU A 2 44.66 -10.27 -12.64
C GLU A 2 43.78 -9.47 -11.65
N LEU A 3 44.21 -8.27 -11.22
CA LEU A 3 43.51 -7.49 -10.17
C LEU A 3 42.38 -6.59 -10.71
N ILE A 4 42.33 -6.32 -12.01
CA ILE A 4 41.39 -5.35 -12.59
C ILE A 4 40.01 -6.00 -12.80
N LEU A 5 39.97 -7.25 -13.27
CA LEU A 5 38.73 -8.01 -13.46
C LEU A 5 37.89 -8.13 -12.17
N PRO A 6 38.45 -8.52 -11.00
CA PRO A 6 37.67 -8.56 -9.76
C PRO A 6 37.27 -7.16 -9.27
N PHE A 7 38.07 -6.13 -9.54
CA PHE A 7 37.67 -4.76 -9.22
C PHE A 7 36.48 -4.31 -10.08
N LEU A 8 36.48 -4.59 -11.39
CA LEU A 8 35.35 -4.29 -12.28
C LEU A 8 34.10 -5.10 -11.90
N SER A 9 34.23 -6.37 -11.52
CA SER A 9 33.09 -7.16 -11.06
C SER A 9 32.50 -6.58 -9.77
N THR A 10 33.33 -6.17 -8.80
CA THR A 10 32.82 -5.52 -7.58
C THR A 10 32.11 -4.20 -7.87
N LEU A 11 32.61 -3.39 -8.83
CA LEU A 11 31.93 -2.16 -9.24
C LEU A 11 30.56 -2.44 -9.87
N ILE A 12 30.47 -3.44 -10.75
CA ILE A 12 29.19 -3.85 -11.35
C ILE A 12 28.24 -4.38 -10.28
N GLU A 13 28.72 -5.24 -9.38
CA GLU A 13 27.94 -5.78 -8.26
C GLU A 13 27.42 -4.66 -7.36
N THR A 14 28.21 -3.64 -7.04
CA THR A 14 27.74 -2.50 -6.24
C THR A 14 26.63 -1.71 -6.95
N GLN A 15 26.69 -1.59 -8.28
CA GLN A 15 25.61 -0.93 -9.01
C GLN A 15 24.35 -1.77 -9.13
N LEU A 16 24.48 -3.07 -9.34
CA LEU A 16 23.35 -3.99 -9.32
C LEU A 16 22.68 -4.02 -7.94
N ASN A 17 23.47 -4.00 -6.86
CA ASN A 17 22.95 -3.88 -5.50
C ASN A 17 22.21 -2.55 -5.29
N SER A 18 22.78 -1.43 -5.73
CA SER A 18 22.15 -0.11 -5.62
C SER A 18 20.83 -0.04 -6.42
N ALA A 19 20.78 -0.63 -7.61
CA ALA A 19 19.57 -0.74 -8.40
C ALA A 19 18.52 -1.63 -7.71
N SER A 20 18.95 -2.76 -7.13
CA SER A 20 18.07 -3.67 -6.38
C SER A 20 17.47 -3.02 -5.13
N LEU A 21 18.24 -2.20 -4.42
CA LEU A 21 17.74 -1.42 -3.28
C LEU A 21 16.63 -0.45 -3.69
N LYS A 22 16.82 0.29 -4.80
CA LYS A 22 15.80 1.19 -5.36
C LYS A 22 14.54 0.42 -5.78
N LEU A 23 14.69 -0.72 -6.44
CA LEU A 23 13.57 -1.56 -6.82
C LEU A 23 12.80 -2.06 -5.59
N ASN A 24 13.51 -2.47 -4.53
CA ASN A 24 12.86 -2.92 -3.29
C ASN A 24 12.07 -1.78 -2.63
N GLU A 25 12.57 -0.55 -2.67
CA GLU A 25 11.86 0.64 -2.18
C GLU A 25 10.61 0.93 -3.02
N ILE A 26 10.71 0.88 -4.35
CA ILE A 26 9.56 1.04 -5.26
C ILE A 26 8.50 -0.03 -5.01
N MET A 27 8.92 -1.30 -4.89
CA MET A 27 8.01 -2.41 -4.60
C MET A 27 7.31 -2.21 -3.27
N LYS A 28 8.04 -1.76 -2.24
CA LYS A 28 7.47 -1.43 -0.94
C LYS A 28 6.37 -0.37 -1.07
N VAL A 29 6.63 0.75 -1.74
CA VAL A 29 5.64 1.82 -1.96
C VAL A 29 4.42 1.32 -2.75
N LEU A 30 4.65 0.52 -3.80
CA LEU A 30 3.59 -0.04 -4.63
C LEU A 30 2.70 -1.01 -3.83
N THR A 31 3.30 -1.91 -3.05
CA THR A 31 2.57 -2.87 -2.21
C THR A 31 1.76 -2.14 -1.13
N VAL A 32 2.33 -1.13 -0.47
CA VAL A 32 1.63 -0.32 0.53
C VAL A 32 0.42 0.37 -0.10
N SER A 33 0.61 1.03 -1.25
CA SER A 33 -0.47 1.72 -1.96
C SER A 33 -1.56 0.73 -2.39
N SER A 34 -1.18 -0.45 -2.86
CA SER A 34 -2.12 -1.50 -3.28
C SER A 34 -2.95 -2.03 -2.13
N ILE A 35 -2.35 -2.26 -0.95
CA ILE A 35 -3.06 -2.72 0.25
C ILE A 35 -4.08 -1.68 0.72
N VAL A 36 -3.70 -0.40 0.71
CA VAL A 36 -4.61 0.71 1.09
C VAL A 36 -5.79 0.77 0.12
N LEU A 37 -5.51 0.75 -1.20
CA LEU A 37 -6.55 0.78 -2.23
C LEU A 37 -7.48 -0.44 -2.12
N MET A 38 -6.92 -1.64 -1.92
CA MET A 38 -7.69 -2.88 -1.80
C MET A 38 -8.59 -2.87 -0.57
N SER A 39 -8.11 -2.38 0.58
CA SER A 39 -8.93 -2.26 1.80
C SER A 39 -10.09 -1.27 1.62
N VAL A 40 -9.87 -0.12 0.98
CA VAL A 40 -10.93 0.87 0.71
C VAL A 40 -11.91 0.35 -0.33
N THR A 41 -11.40 -0.28 -1.40
CA THR A 41 -12.21 -0.85 -2.49
C THR A 41 -13.10 -1.97 -2.01
N LEU A 42 -12.65 -2.80 -1.06
CA LEU A 42 -13.46 -3.86 -0.47
C LEU A 42 -14.71 -3.27 0.23
N ILE A 43 -14.53 -2.23 1.02
CA ILE A 43 -15.65 -1.55 1.69
C ILE A 43 -16.54 -0.87 0.64
N ALA A 44 -15.95 -0.16 -0.33
CA ALA A 44 -16.70 0.49 -1.40
C ALA A 44 -17.49 -0.51 -2.25
N SER A 45 -16.96 -1.71 -2.46
CA SER A 45 -17.61 -2.80 -3.17
C SER A 45 -18.78 -3.39 -2.37
N ILE A 46 -18.61 -3.62 -1.06
CA ILE A 46 -19.71 -4.07 -0.18
C ILE A 46 -20.86 -3.06 -0.16
N TYR A 47 -20.55 -1.77 -0.02
CA TYR A 47 -21.56 -0.70 -0.01
C TYR A 47 -22.08 -0.33 -1.42
N GLY A 48 -21.37 -0.69 -2.48
CA GLY A 48 -21.75 -0.47 -3.88
C GLY A 48 -22.60 -1.59 -4.47
N MET A 49 -22.67 -2.76 -3.82
CA MET A 49 -23.65 -3.79 -4.16
C MET A 49 -25.05 -3.25 -3.88
N ASN A 50 -25.99 -3.42 -4.83
CA ASN A 50 -27.37 -2.94 -4.78
C ASN A 50 -28.17 -3.57 -3.62
N PHE A 51 -27.87 -3.21 -2.37
CA PHE A 51 -28.59 -3.66 -1.20
C PHE A 51 -29.85 -2.82 -1.02
N LYS A 52 -30.88 -3.18 -1.80
CA LYS A 52 -32.28 -2.77 -1.64
C LYS A 52 -32.87 -3.14 -0.26
N ASN A 53 -32.12 -3.86 0.59
CA ASN A 53 -32.61 -4.42 1.85
C ASN A 53 -31.50 -4.54 2.92
N MET A 54 -30.78 -3.45 3.23
CA MET A 54 -29.95 -3.37 4.44
C MET A 54 -30.71 -2.58 5.54
N PRO A 55 -31.11 -3.21 6.66
CA PRO A 55 -31.86 -2.55 7.74
C PRO A 55 -31.10 -1.38 8.40
N GLU A 56 -29.78 -1.32 8.23
CA GLU A 56 -28.88 -0.25 8.70
C GLU A 56 -28.99 1.06 7.87
N LEU A 57 -29.57 1.02 6.67
CA LEU A 57 -29.79 2.19 5.81
C LEU A 57 -31.05 3.00 6.17
N ASN A 58 -31.89 2.49 7.08
CA ASN A 58 -33.05 3.23 7.59
C ASN A 58 -32.66 4.35 8.56
N HIS A 59 -31.43 4.32 9.10
CA HIS A 59 -30.90 5.40 9.91
C HIS A 59 -30.16 6.39 8.98
N PRO A 60 -30.46 7.69 9.00
CA PRO A 60 -29.81 8.69 8.12
C PRO A 60 -28.30 8.81 8.33
N TRP A 61 -27.72 8.10 9.31
CA TRP A 61 -26.30 8.09 9.63
C TRP A 61 -25.53 6.86 9.15
N GLY A 62 -26.18 5.83 8.58
CA GLY A 62 -25.48 4.62 8.12
C GLY A 62 -24.45 4.91 7.02
N TYR A 63 -24.84 5.73 6.03
CA TYR A 63 -23.96 6.15 4.93
C TYR A 63 -22.74 6.99 5.40
N PRO A 64 -22.89 8.04 6.22
CA PRO A 64 -21.73 8.78 6.74
C PRO A 64 -20.85 7.96 7.69
N ILE A 65 -21.41 7.03 8.48
CA ILE A 65 -20.61 6.12 9.32
C ILE A 65 -19.75 5.16 8.46
N ALA A 66 -20.32 4.63 7.38
CA ALA A 66 -19.58 3.81 6.42
C ALA A 66 -18.39 4.58 5.83
N LEU A 67 -18.64 5.81 5.35
CA LEU A 67 -17.59 6.69 4.83
C LEU A 67 -16.52 7.00 5.89
N LEU A 68 -16.93 7.29 7.13
CA LEU A 68 -16.01 7.59 8.22
C LEU A 68 -15.17 6.36 8.58
N SER A 69 -15.73 5.15 8.53
CA SER A 69 -14.99 3.90 8.72
C SER A 69 -13.98 3.62 7.59
N MET A 70 -14.32 3.92 6.32
CA MET A 70 -13.38 3.83 5.20
C MET A 70 -12.21 4.80 5.39
N LEU A 71 -12.51 6.03 5.82
CA LEU A 71 -11.51 7.08 6.02
C LEU A 71 -10.60 6.74 7.21
N LEU A 72 -11.17 6.24 8.31
CA LEU A 72 -10.40 5.75 9.47
C LEU A 72 -9.51 4.56 9.11
N LEU A 73 -9.98 3.60 8.31
CA LEU A 73 -9.18 2.46 7.88
C LEU A 73 -8.05 2.88 6.94
N ALA A 74 -8.33 3.74 5.97
CA ALA A 74 -7.31 4.31 5.08
C ALA A 74 -6.26 5.08 5.88
N ALA A 75 -6.69 5.97 6.78
CA ALA A 75 -5.79 6.73 7.65
C ALA A 75 -4.98 5.82 8.58
N GLY A 76 -5.62 4.81 9.19
CA GLY A 76 -4.98 3.85 10.10
C GLY A 76 -3.89 3.03 9.39
N LEU A 77 -4.16 2.57 8.17
CA LEU A 77 -3.18 1.87 7.34
C LEU A 77 -2.01 2.78 6.97
N ILE A 78 -2.28 4.00 6.49
CA ILE A 78 -1.23 4.98 6.15
C ILE A 78 -0.36 5.29 7.38
N LEU A 79 -0.97 5.47 8.55
CA LEU A 79 -0.25 5.79 9.79
C LEU A 79 0.61 4.61 10.26
N THR A 80 0.12 3.37 10.12
CA THR A 80 0.91 2.17 10.45
C THR A 80 2.08 1.98 9.49
N PHE A 81 1.90 2.21 8.19
CA PHE A 81 3.00 2.14 7.22
C PHE A 81 4.06 3.24 7.43
N ARG A 82 3.62 4.47 7.73
CA ARG A 82 4.53 5.57 8.12
C ARG A 82 5.29 5.25 9.40
N ARG A 83 4.63 4.70 10.43
CA ARG A 83 5.30 4.30 11.68
C ARG A 83 6.30 3.16 11.52
N ARG A 84 6.08 2.27 10.54
CA ARG A 84 7.02 1.19 10.25
C ARG A 84 8.26 1.66 9.48
N GLY A 85 8.33 2.92 9.05
CA GLY A 85 9.43 3.45 8.21
C GLY A 85 9.42 2.84 6.80
N TRP A 86 8.24 2.43 6.33
CA TRP A 86 8.06 1.89 4.98
C TRP A 86 7.69 2.98 3.97
N LEU A 87 7.36 4.17 4.48
CA LEU A 87 7.08 5.44 3.83
C LEU A 87 7.79 6.56 4.58
#